data_AF-A0A6P8IZT4-F1
#
_entry.id   AF-A0A6P8IZT4-F1
#
_cell.length_a   1.000
_cell.length_b   1.000
_cell.length_c   1.000
_cell.angle_alpha   90.00
_cell.angle_beta   90.00
_cell.angle_gamma   90.00
#
_symmetry.space_group_name_H-M   'P 1'
#
loop_
_entity.id
_entity.type
_entity.pdbx_description
1 polymer ?
#
loop_
_entity_poly.entity_id
_entity_poly.type
_entity_poly.pdbx_seq_one_letter_code
_entity_poly.pdbx_strand_id
1 'polypeptide(L)'
;MCLPRISTKRFKQINAYTKKQKICTYVFYTAQRHADYVRDRNLKCMHSVEEMEQLLNLTYEVHTILDSLHIDHWLMYGSVFGAIRAQGPLAWDYDVDIGIRGIQFLKLKKTDIFGAFITAGLRVTDHVARNGLIGVSRPGWNLGVDVFTFYDYDGIMKRPGWASWLLFVNYELHHTFPSRLVKSPLPVTKFGFFNISVPREGNEILKYLYRFDWWKVVKPLSC
;
A
#
# COMPACT_ATOMS: atom_id res chain seq x y z
N MET A 1 41.64 -38.99 -19.48
CA MET A 1 40.22 -38.61 -19.65
C MET A 1 40.02 -37.21 -19.07
N CYS A 2 39.89 -36.18 -19.90
CA CYS A 2 39.59 -34.82 -19.46
C CYS A 2 38.08 -34.57 -19.61
N LEU A 3 37.41 -34.29 -18.49
CA LEU A 3 36.02 -33.80 -18.49
C LEU A 3 35.97 -32.42 -19.16
N PRO A 4 34.96 -32.13 -20.00
CA PRO A 4 34.85 -30.83 -20.65
C PRO A 4 34.42 -29.77 -19.63
N ARG A 5 35.18 -28.67 -19.61
CA ARG A 5 34.92 -27.47 -18.80
C ARG A 5 33.67 -26.77 -19.33
N ILE A 6 32.54 -26.90 -18.62
CA ILE A 6 31.31 -26.18 -18.96
C ILE A 6 31.58 -24.66 -18.83
N SER A 7 31.41 -23.95 -19.94
CA SER A 7 31.65 -22.51 -20.07
C SER A 7 30.75 -21.69 -19.14
N THR A 8 31.37 -20.95 -18.22
CA THR A 8 30.73 -20.00 -17.28
C THR A 8 29.94 -18.89 -17.97
N LYS A 9 30.18 -18.63 -19.26
CA LYS A 9 29.42 -17.66 -20.06
C LYS A 9 27.99 -18.11 -20.34
N ARG A 10 27.76 -19.40 -20.59
CA ARG A 10 26.43 -19.96 -20.90
C ARG A 10 25.50 -19.93 -19.69
N PHE A 11 26.03 -20.18 -18.50
CA PHE A 11 25.30 -20.07 -17.22
C PHE A 11 24.87 -18.62 -16.90
N LYS A 12 25.76 -17.64 -17.12
CA LYS A 12 25.43 -16.21 -16.93
C LYS A 12 24.34 -15.73 -17.90
N GLN A 13 24.35 -16.22 -19.14
CA GLN A 13 23.37 -15.85 -20.16
C GLN A 13 21.97 -16.43 -19.88
N ILE A 14 21.90 -17.68 -19.41
CA ILE A 14 20.63 -18.33 -18.99
C ILE A 14 20.03 -17.63 -17.76
N ASN A 15 20.86 -17.26 -16.79
CA ASN A 15 20.44 -16.50 -15.61
C ASN A 15 19.96 -15.08 -15.94
N ALA A 16 20.60 -14.42 -16.91
CA ALA A 16 20.16 -13.11 -17.38
C ALA A 16 18.81 -13.17 -18.12
N TYR A 17 18.59 -14.22 -18.92
CA TYR A 17 17.34 -14.44 -19.66
C TYR A 17 16.17 -14.74 -18.72
N THR A 18 16.35 -15.67 -17.77
CA THR A 18 15.33 -15.99 -16.75
C THR A 18 15.04 -14.83 -15.82
N LYS A 19 16.03 -13.99 -15.48
CA LYS A 19 15.81 -12.76 -14.70
C LYS A 19 15.02 -11.71 -15.49
N LYS A 20 15.35 -11.47 -16.77
CA LYS A 20 14.59 -10.57 -17.65
C LYS A 20 13.14 -11.02 -17.84
N GLN A 21 12.91 -12.33 -18.00
CA GLN A 21 11.57 -12.89 -18.15
C GLN A 21 10.72 -12.68 -16.89
N LYS A 22 11.28 -12.95 -15.69
CA LYS A 22 10.61 -12.69 -14.41
C LYS A 22 10.30 -11.20 -14.19
N ILE A 23 11.19 -10.30 -14.65
CA ILE A 23 10.99 -8.84 -14.57
C ILE A 23 9.82 -8.40 -15.46
N CYS A 24 9.80 -8.81 -16.74
CA CYS A 24 8.69 -8.47 -17.64
C CYS A 24 7.36 -9.01 -17.09
N THR A 25 7.31 -10.27 -16.63
CA THR A 25 6.10 -10.84 -16.03
C THR A 25 5.61 -10.02 -14.83
N TYR A 26 6.49 -9.49 -13.98
CA TYR A 26 6.11 -8.67 -12.83
C TYR A 26 5.60 -7.27 -13.24
N VAL A 27 6.22 -6.62 -14.24
CA VAL A 27 5.73 -5.34 -14.80
C VAL A 27 4.32 -5.52 -15.36
N PHE A 28 4.11 -6.54 -16.20
CA PHE A 28 2.79 -6.85 -16.76
C PHE A 28 1.79 -7.16 -15.64
N TYR A 29 2.16 -8.01 -14.68
CA TYR A 29 1.29 -8.39 -13.55
C TYR A 29 0.83 -7.20 -12.69
N THR A 30 1.69 -6.21 -12.43
CA THR A 30 1.33 -5.06 -11.59
C THR A 30 0.42 -4.06 -12.29
N ALA A 31 0.66 -3.73 -13.56
CA ALA A 31 -0.25 -2.92 -14.36
C ALA A 31 -1.58 -3.64 -14.61
N GLN A 32 -1.53 -4.96 -14.77
CA GLN A 32 -2.72 -5.80 -14.91
C GLN A 32 -3.57 -5.75 -13.64
N ARG A 33 -3.01 -5.82 -12.43
CA ARG A 33 -3.79 -5.84 -11.17
C ARG A 33 -4.76 -4.67 -10.97
N HIS A 34 -4.41 -3.44 -11.31
CA HIS A 34 -5.35 -2.31 -11.20
C HIS A 34 -6.44 -2.39 -12.27
N ALA A 35 -6.06 -2.71 -13.51
CA ALA A 35 -7.03 -2.92 -14.59
C ALA A 35 -7.94 -4.12 -14.32
N ASP A 36 -7.40 -5.18 -13.71
CA ASP A 36 -8.10 -6.40 -13.29
C ASP A 36 -9.07 -6.08 -12.17
N TYR A 37 -8.68 -5.26 -11.18
CA TYR A 37 -9.60 -4.78 -10.15
C TYR A 37 -10.78 -4.05 -10.78
N VAL A 38 -10.55 -3.00 -11.58
CA VAL A 38 -11.66 -2.26 -12.19
C VAL A 38 -12.54 -3.15 -13.08
N ARG A 39 -11.94 -4.16 -13.74
CA ARG A 39 -12.65 -5.07 -14.65
C ARG A 39 -13.23 -6.33 -14.00
N ASP A 40 -12.99 -6.56 -12.71
CA ASP A 40 -13.47 -7.76 -12.03
C ASP A 40 -14.99 -7.67 -11.88
N ARG A 41 -15.69 -8.58 -12.56
CA ARG A 41 -17.16 -8.68 -12.52
C ARG A 41 -17.67 -9.22 -11.20
N ASN A 42 -16.80 -9.81 -10.37
CA ASN A 42 -17.16 -10.37 -9.07
C ASN A 42 -17.00 -9.36 -7.93
N LEU A 43 -16.50 -8.15 -8.20
CA LEU A 43 -16.44 -7.11 -7.19
C LEU A 43 -17.84 -6.66 -6.78
N LYS A 44 -18.01 -6.49 -5.47
CA LYS A 44 -19.25 -5.97 -4.89
C LYS A 44 -19.28 -4.46 -5.07
N CYS A 45 -20.43 -3.92 -5.49
CA CYS A 45 -20.63 -2.48 -5.58
C CYS A 45 -20.89 -1.81 -4.25
N MET A 46 -21.47 -2.59 -3.34
CA MET A 46 -21.80 -2.17 -1.99
C MET A 46 -21.52 -3.34 -1.08
N HIS A 47 -20.55 -3.17 -0.20
CA HIS A 47 -20.36 -4.02 0.96
C HIS A 47 -21.55 -3.89 1.92
N SER A 48 -21.83 -4.94 2.68
CA SER A 48 -22.86 -4.86 3.72
C SER A 48 -22.44 -3.87 4.82
N VAL A 49 -23.41 -3.39 5.60
CA VAL A 49 -23.12 -2.52 6.76
C VAL A 49 -22.13 -3.22 7.70
N GLU A 50 -22.32 -4.52 7.93
CA GLU A 50 -21.42 -5.33 8.76
C GLU A 50 -20.00 -5.42 8.18
N GLU A 51 -19.84 -5.65 6.88
CA GLU A 51 -18.52 -5.66 6.22
C GLU A 51 -17.83 -4.28 6.34
N MET A 52 -18.57 -3.19 6.20
CA MET A 52 -18.04 -1.83 6.36
C MET A 52 -17.64 -1.53 7.81
N GLU A 53 -18.45 -1.94 8.78
CA GLU A 53 -18.12 -1.84 10.21
C GLU A 53 -16.89 -2.67 10.56
N GLN A 54 -16.77 -3.88 10.01
CA GLN A 54 -15.58 -4.72 10.15
C GLN A 54 -14.33 -4.03 9.63
N LEU A 55 -14.37 -3.45 8.43
CA LEU A 55 -13.24 -2.71 7.86
C LEU A 55 -12.89 -1.48 8.69
N LEU A 56 -13.88 -0.70 9.15
CA LEU A 56 -13.66 0.46 10.02
C LEU A 56 -13.06 0.08 11.37
N ASN A 57 -13.55 -0.99 12.00
CA ASN A 57 -13.02 -1.50 13.27
C ASN A 57 -11.57 -1.98 13.13
N LEU A 58 -11.26 -2.73 12.07
CA LEU A 58 -9.89 -3.14 11.77
C LEU A 58 -8.99 -1.93 11.53
N THR A 59 -9.46 -0.94 10.77
CA THR A 59 -8.71 0.31 10.53
C THR A 59 -8.41 1.05 11.82
N TYR A 60 -9.40 1.18 12.70
CA TYR A 60 -9.24 1.83 14.01
C TYR A 60 -8.21 1.11 14.89
N GLU A 61 -8.23 -0.22 14.92
CA GLU A 61 -7.28 -1.02 15.66
C GLU A 61 -5.84 -0.87 15.12
N VAL A 62 -5.67 -0.86 13.79
CA VAL A 62 -4.36 -0.59 13.18
C VAL A 62 -3.87 0.83 13.50
N HIS A 63 -4.76 1.83 13.38
CA HIS A 63 -4.49 3.22 13.73
C HIS A 63 -4.00 3.37 15.18
N THR A 64 -4.74 2.79 16.13
CA THR A 64 -4.41 2.88 17.57
C THR A 64 -3.12 2.14 17.92
N ILE A 65 -2.82 1.01 17.28
CA ILE A 65 -1.54 0.32 17.44
C ILE A 65 -0.39 1.19 16.92
N LEU A 66 -0.51 1.78 15.73
CA LEU A 66 0.51 2.68 15.18
C LEU A 66 0.75 3.91 16.06
N ASP A 67 -0.32 4.49 16.62
CA ASP A 67 -0.23 5.60 17.59
C ASP A 67 0.50 5.19 18.87
N SER A 68 0.20 4.00 19.41
CA SER A 68 0.87 3.47 20.61
C SER A 68 2.37 3.22 20.39
N LEU A 69 2.77 2.95 19.14
CA LEU A 69 4.16 2.79 18.72
C LEU A 69 4.83 4.12 18.36
N HIS A 70 4.11 5.24 18.47
CA HIS A 70 4.56 6.59 18.08
C HIS A 70 5.03 6.66 16.61
N ILE A 71 4.29 6.00 15.72
CA ILE A 71 4.52 6.03 14.29
C ILE A 71 3.50 6.99 13.65
N ASP A 72 3.99 8.10 13.11
CA ASP A 72 3.20 9.01 12.29
C ASP A 72 2.66 8.25 11.09
N HIS A 73 1.35 8.32 10.91
CA HIS A 73 0.66 7.65 9.84
C HIS A 73 -0.52 8.47 9.32
N TRP A 74 -0.99 8.16 8.12
CA TRP A 74 -2.04 8.91 7.43
C TRP A 74 -2.77 8.03 6.41
N LEU A 75 -4.02 8.37 6.05
CA LEU A 75 -4.72 7.69 4.97
C LEU A 75 -4.01 7.87 3.63
N MET A 76 -3.96 6.83 2.82
CA MET A 76 -3.31 6.81 1.50
C MET A 76 -4.26 6.33 0.41
N TYR A 77 -3.84 6.49 -0.84
CA TYR A 77 -4.47 5.90 -2.03
C TYR A 77 -6.01 6.03 -2.05
N GLY A 78 -6.73 4.91 -2.19
CA GLY A 78 -8.19 4.88 -2.29
C GLY A 78 -8.89 5.43 -1.05
N SER A 79 -8.29 5.20 0.12
CA SER A 79 -8.85 5.65 1.40
C SER A 79 -8.87 7.16 1.56
N VAL A 80 -7.99 7.91 0.87
CA VAL A 80 -8.10 9.38 0.82
C VAL A 80 -9.35 9.81 0.04
N PHE A 81 -9.71 9.11 -1.05
CA PHE A 81 -10.99 9.35 -1.72
C PHE A 81 -12.16 9.03 -0.80
N GLY A 82 -12.09 7.90 -0.08
CA GLY A 82 -13.11 7.51 0.90
C GLY A 82 -13.33 8.60 1.95
N ALA A 83 -12.25 9.10 2.56
CA ALA A 83 -12.35 10.16 3.55
C ALA A 83 -13.02 11.43 3.02
N ILE A 84 -12.69 11.84 1.80
CA ILE A 84 -13.23 13.05 1.17
C ILE A 84 -14.69 12.88 0.74
N ARG A 85 -15.05 11.70 0.20
CA ARG A 85 -16.33 11.48 -0.49
C ARG A 85 -17.40 10.82 0.38
N ALA A 86 -16.98 10.00 1.34
CA ALA A 86 -17.86 9.14 2.14
C ALA A 86 -17.65 9.28 3.65
N GLN A 87 -16.63 10.06 4.10
CA GLN A 87 -16.21 10.09 5.51
C GLN A 87 -15.91 8.69 6.06
N GLY A 88 -15.36 7.80 5.23
CA GLY A 88 -15.13 6.38 5.51
C GLY A 88 -14.63 5.66 4.25
N PRO A 89 -14.49 4.33 4.22
CA PRO A 89 -14.11 3.61 2.99
C PRO A 89 -15.16 3.82 1.89
N LEU A 90 -14.75 3.72 0.62
CA LEU A 90 -15.72 3.70 -0.48
C LEU A 90 -16.55 2.41 -0.40
N ALA A 91 -17.81 2.45 -0.84
CA ALA A 91 -18.74 1.32 -0.70
C ALA A 91 -18.30 0.04 -1.42
N TRP A 92 -17.39 0.16 -2.38
CA TRP A 92 -16.83 -0.93 -3.20
C TRP A 92 -15.36 -1.25 -2.88
N ASP A 93 -14.75 -0.55 -1.93
CA ASP A 93 -13.38 -0.85 -1.47
C ASP A 93 -13.44 -1.99 -0.44
N TYR A 94 -12.51 -2.94 -0.56
CA TYR A 94 -12.36 -4.06 0.36
C TYR A 94 -11.20 -3.86 1.36
N ASP A 95 -10.47 -2.76 1.23
CA ASP A 95 -9.30 -2.45 2.03
C ASP A 95 -9.22 -0.96 2.41
N VAL A 96 -8.36 -0.68 3.40
CA VAL A 96 -7.94 0.67 3.76
C VAL A 96 -6.43 0.79 3.67
N ASP A 97 -5.96 1.81 2.99
CA ASP A 97 -4.55 2.10 2.80
C ASP A 97 -4.07 3.15 3.81
N ILE A 98 -2.99 2.83 4.52
CA ILE A 98 -2.34 3.72 5.48
C ILE A 98 -0.87 3.90 5.09
N GLY A 99 -0.41 5.15 4.94
CA GLY A 99 1.00 5.49 4.85
C GLY A 99 1.60 5.70 6.23
N ILE A 100 2.85 5.25 6.43
CA ILE A 100 3.60 5.47 7.67
C ILE A 100 4.96 6.10 7.39
N ARG A 101 5.46 6.89 8.35
CA ARG A 101 6.79 7.50 8.27
C ARG A 101 7.87 6.44 8.50
N GLY A 102 8.57 6.09 7.42
CA GLY A 102 9.57 5.02 7.39
C GLY A 102 10.74 5.23 8.37
N ILE A 103 11.15 6.47 8.63
CA ILE A 103 12.21 6.75 9.62
C ILE A 103 11.80 6.38 11.05
N GLN A 104 10.53 6.51 11.43
CA GLN A 104 10.06 6.06 12.74
C GLN A 104 9.96 4.53 12.77
N PHE A 105 9.45 3.93 11.70
CA PHE A 105 9.42 2.48 11.53
C PHE A 105 10.82 1.84 11.69
N LEU A 106 11.88 2.43 11.10
CA LEU A 106 13.25 1.92 11.22
C LEU A 106 13.87 2.03 12.63
N LYS A 107 13.34 2.89 13.50
CA LYS A 107 13.84 3.03 14.88
C LYS A 107 13.40 1.88 15.78
N LEU A 108 12.34 1.19 15.40
CA LEU A 108 11.79 0.06 16.14
C LEU A 108 12.26 -1.26 15.51
N LYS A 109 12.31 -2.32 16.31
CA LYS A 109 12.53 -3.65 15.72
C LYS A 109 11.25 -4.06 15.02
N LYS A 110 11.40 -4.61 13.82
CA LYS A 110 10.28 -5.16 13.04
C LYS A 110 9.45 -6.18 13.83
N THR A 111 10.12 -6.98 14.67
CA THR A 111 9.49 -7.95 15.56
C THR A 111 8.54 -7.31 16.56
N ASP A 112 8.85 -6.11 17.03
CA ASP A 112 8.06 -5.42 18.05
C ASP A 112 6.79 -4.85 17.41
N ILE A 113 6.94 -4.24 16.22
CA ILE A 113 5.80 -3.73 15.42
C ILE A 113 4.87 -4.88 15.03
N PHE A 114 5.42 -5.97 14.49
CA PHE A 114 4.62 -7.09 14.04
C PHE A 114 4.02 -7.85 15.23
N GLY A 115 4.77 -7.95 16.32
CA GLY A 115 4.32 -8.50 17.60
C GLY A 115 3.09 -7.76 18.12
N ALA A 116 3.08 -6.42 18.07
CA ALA A 116 1.92 -5.63 18.51
C ALA A 116 0.64 -5.99 17.75
N PHE A 117 0.69 -6.14 16.43
CA PHE A 117 -0.46 -6.60 15.63
C PHE A 117 -0.86 -8.05 15.96
N ILE A 118 0.11 -8.95 16.09
CA ILE A 118 -0.14 -10.37 16.40
C ILE A 118 -0.77 -10.53 17.79
N THR A 119 -0.29 -9.78 18.79
CA THR A 119 -0.84 -9.77 20.15
C THR A 119 -2.28 -9.25 20.18
N ALA A 120 -2.66 -8.34 19.27
CA ALA A 120 -4.04 -7.91 19.07
C ALA A 120 -4.92 -8.95 18.33
N GLY A 121 -4.37 -10.13 18.00
CA GLY A 121 -5.09 -11.18 17.28
C GLY A 121 -5.20 -10.95 15.77
N LEU A 122 -4.35 -10.06 15.22
CA LEU A 122 -4.32 -9.76 13.79
C LEU A 122 -3.31 -10.62 13.05
N ARG A 123 -3.60 -10.89 11.77
CA ARG A 123 -2.70 -11.56 10.83
C ARG A 123 -1.92 -10.52 10.05
N VAL A 124 -0.60 -10.67 10.02
CA VAL A 124 0.33 -9.77 9.32
C VAL A 124 0.97 -10.48 8.13
N THR A 125 1.01 -9.82 6.97
CA THR A 125 1.77 -10.24 5.79
C THR A 125 2.95 -9.31 5.53
N ASP A 126 4.13 -9.89 5.37
CA ASP A 126 5.37 -9.13 5.26
C ASP A 126 5.82 -8.94 3.82
N HIS A 127 5.70 -7.72 3.32
CA HIS A 127 6.15 -7.33 1.99
C HIS A 127 7.07 -6.10 2.02
N VAL A 128 7.66 -5.79 3.18
CA VAL A 128 8.47 -4.57 3.37
C VAL A 128 9.68 -4.55 2.44
N ALA A 129 10.42 -5.65 2.34
CA ALA A 129 11.60 -5.73 1.47
C ALA A 129 11.26 -5.70 -0.03
N ARG A 130 10.03 -6.09 -0.40
CA ARG A 130 9.56 -6.07 -1.79
C ARG A 130 9.15 -4.68 -2.20
N ASN A 131 8.22 -4.08 -1.48
CA ASN A 131 7.59 -2.82 -1.84
C ASN A 131 7.21 -1.96 -0.62
N GLY A 132 7.72 -2.25 0.57
CA GLY A 132 7.39 -1.47 1.75
C GLY A 132 5.97 -1.68 2.30
N LEU A 133 5.28 -2.74 1.87
CA LEU A 133 3.91 -3.06 2.31
C LEU A 133 3.92 -4.01 3.52
N ILE A 134 3.01 -3.76 4.46
CA ILE A 134 2.63 -4.64 5.55
C ILE A 134 1.12 -4.81 5.43
N GLY A 135 0.64 -6.00 5.06
CA GLY A 135 -0.80 -6.25 5.03
C GLY A 135 -1.27 -6.71 6.40
N VAL A 136 -2.36 -6.13 6.89
CA VAL A 136 -2.96 -6.48 8.19
C VAL A 136 -4.41 -6.91 7.97
N SER A 137 -4.81 -8.03 8.56
CA SER A 137 -6.17 -8.58 8.38
C SER A 137 -6.59 -9.40 9.59
N ARG A 138 -7.87 -9.72 9.72
CA ARG A 138 -8.34 -10.74 10.66
C ARG A 138 -8.42 -12.13 10.00
N PRO A 139 -8.09 -13.21 10.71
CA PRO A 139 -8.28 -14.57 10.19
C PRO A 139 -9.74 -14.80 9.77
N GLY A 140 -9.94 -15.35 8.58
CA GLY A 140 -11.27 -15.64 8.02
C GLY A 140 -11.97 -14.46 7.34
N TRP A 141 -11.42 -13.25 7.40
CA TRP A 141 -11.97 -12.08 6.70
C TRP A 141 -11.32 -11.91 5.33
N ASN A 142 -12.11 -11.38 4.38
CA ASN A 142 -11.65 -11.00 3.04
C ASN A 142 -11.30 -9.50 2.94
N LEU A 143 -11.34 -8.79 4.06
CA LEU A 143 -11.06 -7.36 4.19
C LEU A 143 -9.69 -7.17 4.87
N GLY A 144 -9.03 -6.05 4.59
CA GLY A 144 -7.69 -5.80 5.11
C GLY A 144 -7.32 -4.33 5.22
N VAL A 145 -6.20 -4.07 5.88
CA VAL A 145 -5.56 -2.76 5.95
C VAL A 145 -4.14 -2.91 5.42
N ASP A 146 -3.81 -2.15 4.39
CA ASP A 146 -2.49 -2.14 3.79
C ASP A 146 -1.68 -0.96 4.33
N VAL A 147 -0.59 -1.27 5.04
CA VAL A 147 0.28 -0.27 5.67
C VAL A 147 1.56 -0.12 4.84
N PHE A 148 1.80 1.07 4.31
CA PHE A 148 2.92 1.40 3.42
C PHE A 148 3.96 2.27 4.09
N THR A 149 5.21 1.81 4.08
CA THR A 149 6.36 2.60 4.54
C THR A 149 6.80 3.61 3.48
N PHE A 150 6.95 4.88 3.87
CA PHE A 150 7.46 5.95 3.01
C PHE A 150 8.66 6.66 3.63
N TYR A 151 9.67 6.95 2.82
CA TYR A 151 10.90 7.64 3.23
C TYR A 151 11.07 8.93 2.44
N ASP A 152 11.51 9.97 3.13
CA ASP A 152 11.79 11.27 2.54
C ASP A 152 13.19 11.25 1.90
N TYR A 153 13.23 11.45 0.59
CA TYR A 153 14.45 11.60 -0.20
C TYR A 153 14.44 12.99 -0.81
N ASP A 154 15.11 13.93 -0.13
CA ASP A 154 15.27 15.32 -0.58
C ASP A 154 13.93 16.03 -0.88
N GLY A 155 12.97 15.92 0.04
CA GLY A 155 11.66 16.55 -0.08
C GLY A 155 10.64 15.75 -0.89
N ILE A 156 10.99 14.53 -1.31
CA ILE A 156 10.12 13.61 -2.03
C ILE A 156 9.94 12.30 -1.25
N MET A 157 8.71 11.94 -0.92
CA MET A 157 8.36 10.68 -0.27
C MET A 157 8.34 9.53 -1.29
N LYS A 158 9.03 8.43 -0.98
CA LYS A 158 9.09 7.23 -1.83
C LYS A 158 8.94 5.94 -1.02
N ARG A 159 8.39 4.91 -1.66
CA ARG A 159 8.34 3.54 -1.10
C ARG A 159 9.70 2.83 -1.22
N PRO A 160 10.11 2.05 -0.21
CA PRO A 160 11.32 1.24 -0.28
C PRO A 160 11.08 -0.06 -1.07
N GLY A 161 12.15 -0.86 -1.19
CA GLY A 161 12.10 -2.23 -1.66
C GLY A 161 12.62 -2.43 -3.07
N TRP A 162 12.89 -3.68 -3.45
CA TRP A 162 13.47 -3.96 -4.77
C TRP A 162 12.48 -3.72 -5.92
N ALA A 163 11.16 -3.77 -5.65
CA ALA A 163 10.15 -3.52 -6.67
C ALA A 163 10.15 -2.06 -7.12
N SER A 164 10.42 -1.11 -6.21
CA SER A 164 10.50 0.31 -6.58
C SER A 164 11.73 0.60 -7.45
N TRP A 165 12.86 -0.06 -7.17
CA TRP A 165 14.03 0.01 -8.04
C TRP A 165 13.78 -0.60 -9.42
N LEU A 166 13.14 -1.77 -9.47
CA LEU A 166 12.90 -2.48 -10.71
C LEU A 166 11.84 -1.80 -11.59
N LEU A 167 10.77 -1.32 -10.97
CA LEU A 167 9.63 -0.65 -11.60
C LEU A 167 9.69 0.86 -11.39
N PHE A 168 10.88 1.45 -11.47
CA PHE A 168 11.12 2.84 -11.10
C PHE A 168 10.15 3.81 -11.78
N VAL A 169 9.88 3.65 -13.09
CA VAL A 169 8.91 4.51 -13.80
C VAL A 169 7.53 4.46 -13.15
N ASN A 170 7.02 3.26 -12.85
CA ASN A 170 5.72 3.11 -12.21
C ASN A 170 5.70 3.70 -10.79
N TYR A 171 6.77 3.50 -10.01
CA TYR A 171 6.85 4.03 -8.65
C TYR A 171 7.02 5.55 -8.60
N GLU A 172 7.79 6.13 -9.53
CA GLU A 172 7.90 7.59 -9.67
C GLU A 172 6.56 8.21 -10.11
N LEU A 173 5.75 7.49 -10.91
CA LEU A 173 4.46 7.99 -11.40
C LEU A 173 3.29 7.80 -10.43
N HIS A 174 3.31 6.80 -9.56
CA HIS A 174 2.14 6.39 -8.77
C HIS A 174 2.40 6.16 -7.28
N HIS A 175 3.65 6.17 -6.83
CA HIS A 175 4.04 5.87 -5.45
C HIS A 175 5.01 6.90 -4.87
N THR A 176 5.01 8.10 -5.45
CA THR A 176 5.92 9.18 -5.12
C THR A 176 5.16 10.50 -5.02
N PHE A 177 5.42 11.30 -4.00
CA PHE A 177 4.75 12.59 -3.79
C PHE A 177 5.60 13.54 -2.93
N PRO A 178 5.34 14.86 -2.95
CA PRO A 178 6.10 15.82 -2.15
C PRO A 178 5.95 15.59 -0.64
N SER A 179 7.06 15.55 0.10
CA SER A 179 7.08 15.32 1.54
C SER A 179 6.32 16.36 2.36
N ARG A 180 6.17 17.58 1.82
CA ARG A 180 5.37 18.65 2.43
C ARG A 180 3.91 18.23 2.71
N LEU A 181 3.34 17.36 1.87
CA LEU A 181 1.95 16.91 2.00
C LEU A 181 1.74 16.05 3.24
N VAL A 182 2.80 15.42 3.76
CA VAL A 182 2.77 14.55 4.93
C VAL A 182 3.72 15.03 6.03
N LYS A 183 4.06 16.32 6.03
CA LYS A 183 4.88 16.93 7.07
C LYS A 183 4.04 17.18 8.32
N SER A 184 4.44 16.58 9.44
CA SER A 184 3.79 16.74 10.74
C SER A 184 3.78 18.21 11.20
N PRO A 185 2.77 18.66 11.97
CA PRO A 185 1.60 17.91 12.46
C PRO A 185 0.52 17.74 11.39
N LEU A 186 0.07 16.51 11.11
CA LEU A 186 -0.89 16.24 10.04
C LEU A 186 -2.29 16.74 10.40
N PRO A 187 -3.09 17.22 9.42
CA PRO A 187 -4.51 17.44 9.64
C PRO A 187 -5.21 16.10 9.89
N VAL A 188 -6.29 16.15 10.66
CA VAL A 188 -7.13 14.98 10.96
C VAL A 188 -8.51 15.16 10.31
N THR A 189 -9.12 14.04 9.93
CA THR A 189 -10.50 14.01 9.44
C THR A 189 -11.26 12.84 10.06
N LYS A 190 -12.58 12.90 10.00
CA LYS A 190 -13.46 11.80 10.39
C LYS A 190 -13.39 10.67 9.34
N PHE A 191 -13.22 9.44 9.80
CA PHE A 191 -13.25 8.23 8.99
C PHE A 191 -14.02 7.14 9.73
N GLY A 192 -15.31 7.00 9.40
CA GLY A 192 -16.27 6.23 10.17
C GLY A 192 -16.54 6.87 11.52
N PHE A 193 -16.30 6.11 12.59
CA PHE A 193 -16.57 6.53 13.97
C PHE A 193 -15.38 7.19 14.68
N PHE A 194 -14.21 7.28 14.04
CA PHE A 194 -12.98 7.82 14.63
C PHE A 194 -12.34 8.89 13.74
N ASN A 195 -11.34 9.58 14.28
CA ASN A 195 -10.54 10.55 13.54
C ASN A 195 -9.20 9.94 13.18
N ILE A 196 -8.71 10.20 11.98
CA ILE A 196 -7.40 9.74 11.51
C ILE A 196 -6.71 10.86 10.71
N SER A 197 -5.39 10.86 10.77
CA SER A 197 -4.55 11.78 10.02
C SER A 197 -4.71 11.60 8.50
N VAL A 198 -4.65 12.71 7.77
CA VAL A 198 -4.68 12.72 6.30
C VAL A 198 -3.58 13.62 5.74
N PRO A 199 -3.21 13.44 4.47
CA PRO A 199 -2.35 14.37 3.77
C PRO A 199 -2.96 15.78 3.75
N ARG A 200 -2.09 16.79 3.77
CA ARG A 200 -2.49 18.20 3.64
C ARG A 200 -3.04 18.48 2.25
N GLU A 201 -3.70 19.64 2.15
CA GLU A 201 -4.17 20.20 0.87
C GLU A 201 -5.25 19.33 0.18
N GLY A 202 -6.05 18.63 0.98
CA GLY A 202 -7.21 17.89 0.51
C GLY A 202 -6.83 16.76 -0.43
N ASN A 203 -7.17 16.91 -1.73
CA ASN A 203 -6.92 15.89 -2.74
C ASN A 203 -5.57 16.06 -3.46
N GLU A 204 -4.70 16.99 -3.04
CA GLU A 204 -3.46 17.28 -3.76
C GLU A 204 -2.56 16.04 -3.91
N ILE A 205 -2.44 15.22 -2.86
CA ILE A 205 -1.66 13.97 -2.93
C ILE A 205 -2.17 13.01 -4.02
N LEU A 206 -3.47 13.00 -4.28
CA LEU A 206 -4.08 12.10 -5.26
C LEU A 206 -3.65 12.46 -6.69
N LYS A 207 -3.28 13.71 -6.95
CA LYS A 207 -2.72 14.13 -8.25
C LYS A 207 -1.36 13.50 -8.54
N TYR A 208 -0.64 13.09 -7.50
CA TYR A 208 0.63 12.38 -7.61
C TYR A 208 0.44 10.86 -7.66
N LEU A 209 -0.52 10.32 -6.91
CA LEU A 209 -0.78 8.87 -6.87
C LEU A 209 -1.59 8.38 -8.09
N TYR A 210 -2.57 9.17 -8.52
CA TYR A 210 -3.52 8.91 -9.60
C TYR A 210 -3.40 9.98 -10.70
N ARG A 211 -2.18 10.15 -11.21
CA ARG A 211 -1.80 11.26 -12.11
C ARG A 211 -2.74 11.51 -13.29
N PHE A 212 -3.39 10.47 -13.80
CA PHE A 212 -4.18 10.53 -15.04
C PHE A 212 -5.69 10.51 -14.82
N ASP A 213 -6.16 10.31 -13.58
CA ASP A 213 -7.56 10.06 -13.30
C ASP A 213 -8.02 10.40 -11.87
N TRP A 214 -7.21 11.12 -11.08
CA TRP A 214 -7.56 11.50 -9.71
C TRP A 214 -8.91 12.22 -9.58
N TRP A 215 -9.36 12.93 -10.62
CA TRP A 215 -10.64 13.65 -10.63
C TRP A 215 -11.84 12.75 -10.92
N LYS A 216 -11.61 11.53 -11.40
CA LYS A 216 -12.66 10.60 -11.78
C LYS A 216 -13.18 9.85 -10.56
N VAL A 217 -14.45 9.46 -10.65
CA VAL A 217 -15.00 8.41 -9.78
C VAL A 217 -14.88 7.12 -10.58
N VAL A 218 -13.93 6.29 -10.20
CA VAL A 218 -13.73 4.96 -10.80
C VAL A 218 -14.43 3.96 -9.90
N LYS A 219 -15.44 3.27 -10.44
CA LYS A 219 -16.13 2.17 -9.76
C LYS A 219 -15.78 0.85 -10.45
N PRO A 220 -15.91 -0.30 -9.77
CA PRO A 220 -15.88 -1.59 -10.44
C PRO A 220 -16.93 -1.68 -11.55
N LEU A 221 -16.69 -2.47 -12.60
CA LEU A 221 -17.63 -2.62 -13.73
C LEU A 221 -19.01 -3.18 -13.36
N SER A 222 -19.13 -3.86 -12.22
CA SER A 222 -20.42 -4.30 -11.69
C SER A 222 -21.30 -3.13 -11.22
N CYS A 223 -20.73 -1.91 -11.19
CA CYS A 223 -21.25 -0.64 -10.67
C CYS A 223 -21.09 0.47 -11.73
#